data_AF-A0A4U5WRL6-F1
#
_entry.id   AF-A0A4U5WRL6-F1
#
_cell.length_a   1.000
_cell.length_b   1.000
_cell.length_c   1.000
_cell.angle_alpha   90.00
_cell.angle_beta   90.00
_cell.angle_gamma   90.00
#
_symmetry.space_group_name_H-M   'P 1'
#
loop_
_entity.id
_entity.type
_entity.pdbx_description
1 polymer ?
#
loop_
_entity_poly.entity_id
_entity_poly.type
_entity_poly.pdbx_seq_one_letter_code
_entity_poly.pdbx_strand_id
1 'polypeptide(L)'
;MVPAEAAARDIWAFLALILLPDVAFWRYPHPPKDRILGTDLTRHVFGRLWWRAQLVREPGGDSPYHALEILGEAAFDQIYARRAALGGSPHLVRAILRVWNSLDLKGLNERRTLQDFLKRLLRLAPFVLFDGIEEGALDDELRAVAQESVDAQRSGAAQAGEAVAPTSDTPTAPSDVAEDPSLVTDEPSRPVPEQLSPGSGSTRRFTSVEICAGAGGQALGLERAGFDPVLLIDSKADACFTIDRNRPDWDVVCIDVLQFSTAMRPDVVGVDLVSAGLPRVKSSATVGRTEDATEREVLRATIQLACDFAPKALLFENVPELVGSPAFAEDRTWIENALSRAGFKYDWAVLNAADYGVPQNRSSGFLVALRDPYFDAFSWPRPHPEPAPSVGQVLGPSMASEGWPGAERWIENAGRTAPALVGGSDRRGGADLGPTGSKKAWEALGVNGNSLGDEPPGPDFPVEEHPKLTVEQAATIQAFPPEWQFVGGKTSRYRQIGHAMPPPLAAAVGHALAAALRS
;
A
#
# COMPACT_ATOMS: atom_id res chain seq x y z
N MET A 1 -22.62 19.38 12.65
CA MET A 1 -21.94 18.25 11.99
C MET A 1 -22.29 16.98 12.74
N VAL A 2 -23.02 16.07 12.09
CA VAL A 2 -23.37 14.75 12.63
C VAL A 2 -22.25 13.73 12.33
N PRO A 3 -22.20 12.56 13.01
CA PRO A 3 -21.15 11.57 12.78
C PRO A 3 -20.99 11.10 11.33
N ALA A 4 -22.09 11.04 10.57
CA ALA A 4 -22.05 10.66 9.14
C ALA A 4 -21.30 11.69 8.29
N GLU A 5 -21.53 12.98 8.53
CA GLU A 5 -20.80 14.08 7.88
C GLU A 5 -19.34 14.10 8.37
N ALA A 6 -19.12 13.95 9.67
CA ALA A 6 -17.79 13.89 10.26
C ALA A 6 -16.95 12.67 9.83
N ALA A 7 -17.55 11.68 9.15
CA ALA A 7 -16.82 10.58 8.54
C ALA A 7 -16.29 10.93 7.14
N ALA A 8 -16.87 11.92 6.46
CA ALA A 8 -16.43 12.36 5.15
C ALA A 8 -15.12 13.17 5.25
N ARG A 9 -14.07 12.67 4.60
CA ARG A 9 -12.72 13.28 4.65
C ARG A 9 -12.70 14.67 4.03
N ASP A 10 -13.47 14.87 2.96
CA ASP A 10 -13.48 16.13 2.20
C ASP A 10 -14.03 17.29 3.02
N ILE A 11 -14.95 17.03 3.96
CA ILE A 11 -15.45 18.04 4.89
C ILE A 11 -14.29 18.56 5.77
N TRP A 12 -13.42 17.67 6.22
CA TRP A 12 -12.26 18.05 7.02
C TRP A 12 -11.23 18.83 6.22
N ALA A 13 -10.97 18.41 4.98
CA ALA A 13 -10.11 19.15 4.06
C ALA A 13 -10.65 20.55 3.79
N PHE A 14 -11.95 20.67 3.52
CA PHE A 14 -12.63 21.95 3.35
C PHE A 14 -12.51 22.83 4.60
N LEU A 15 -12.72 22.27 5.80
CA LEU A 15 -12.57 23.00 7.05
C LEU A 15 -11.14 23.53 7.26
N ALA A 16 -10.11 22.73 6.92
CA ALA A 16 -8.71 23.08 7.16
C ALA A 16 -8.07 23.93 6.07
N LEU A 17 -8.53 23.84 4.82
CA LEU A 17 -7.96 24.60 3.70
C LEU A 17 -8.74 25.85 3.36
N ILE A 18 -10.06 25.81 3.55
CA ILE A 18 -10.97 26.85 3.03
C ILE A 18 -11.61 27.63 4.17
N LEU A 19 -12.25 26.93 5.12
CA LEU A 19 -13.04 27.63 6.14
C LEU A 19 -12.19 28.24 7.26
N LEU A 20 -11.21 27.48 7.78
CA LEU A 20 -10.39 27.88 8.93
C LEU A 20 -8.88 27.62 8.70
N PRO A 21 -8.30 28.07 7.57
CA PRO A 21 -6.88 27.86 7.29
C PRO A 21 -5.97 28.50 8.35
N ASP A 22 -6.27 29.72 8.79
CA ASP A 22 -5.43 30.42 9.77
C ASP A 22 -5.34 29.67 11.10
N VAL A 23 -6.44 29.04 11.54
CA VAL A 23 -6.46 28.24 12.78
C VAL A 23 -5.68 26.94 12.59
N ALA A 24 -5.77 26.31 11.42
CA ALA A 24 -5.03 25.09 11.11
C ALA A 24 -3.52 25.34 11.11
N PHE A 25 -3.07 26.41 10.44
CA PHE A 25 -1.66 26.80 10.34
C PHE A 25 -1.11 27.45 11.62
N TRP A 26 -1.94 28.14 12.41
CA TRP A 26 -1.57 28.60 13.75
C TRP A 26 -1.28 27.42 14.68
N ARG A 27 -2.16 26.41 14.67
CA ARG A 27 -2.03 25.24 15.54
C ARG A 27 -0.84 24.35 15.14
N TYR A 28 -0.56 24.26 13.85
CA TYR A 28 0.58 23.51 13.31
C TYR A 28 1.29 24.35 12.24
N PRO A 29 2.31 25.12 12.63
CA PRO A 29 3.15 25.84 11.67
C PRO A 29 3.82 24.83 10.72
N HIS A 30 3.57 24.96 9.41
CA HIS A 30 3.99 24.00 8.37
C HIS A 30 3.41 22.58 8.58
N PRO A 31 2.08 22.44 8.52
CA PRO A 31 1.41 21.19 8.80
C PRO A 31 1.68 20.16 7.69
N PRO A 32 2.06 18.91 8.03
CA PRO A 32 2.11 17.83 7.06
C PRO A 32 0.74 17.61 6.41
N LYS A 33 0.73 17.09 5.16
CA LYS A 33 -0.49 16.98 4.34
C LYS A 33 -1.65 16.26 5.04
N ASP A 34 -1.38 15.21 5.80
CA ASP A 34 -2.40 14.44 6.54
C ASP A 34 -3.11 15.26 7.63
N ARG A 35 -2.47 16.30 8.16
CA ARG A 35 -3.06 17.20 9.15
C ARG A 35 -4.10 18.14 8.56
N ILE A 36 -4.11 18.36 7.25
CA ILE A 36 -5.00 19.31 6.58
C ILE A 36 -5.88 18.67 5.51
N LEU A 37 -5.45 17.62 4.82
CA LEU A 37 -6.23 16.98 3.76
C LEU A 37 -7.24 15.94 4.26
N GLY A 38 -7.24 15.61 5.56
CA GLY A 38 -8.17 14.63 6.13
C GLY A 38 -7.93 13.18 5.67
N THR A 39 -6.77 12.87 5.09
CA THR A 39 -6.39 11.51 4.65
C THR A 39 -6.35 10.51 5.81
N ASP A 40 -5.95 10.99 6.99
CA ASP A 40 -6.05 10.28 8.27
C ASP A 40 -6.75 11.18 9.30
N LEU A 41 -8.01 10.89 9.60
CA LEU A 41 -8.79 11.63 10.60
C LEU A 41 -8.21 11.49 12.02
N THR A 42 -7.41 10.45 12.26
CA THR A 42 -6.66 10.32 13.51
C THR A 42 -5.50 11.28 13.60
N ARG A 43 -5.16 12.03 12.54
CA ARG A 43 -4.08 13.03 12.49
C ARG A 43 -4.52 14.41 12.04
N HIS A 44 -5.70 14.51 11.44
CA HIS A 44 -6.28 15.76 10.97
C HIS A 44 -6.48 16.79 12.09
N VAL A 45 -6.14 18.05 11.82
CA VAL A 45 -6.12 19.17 12.78
C VAL A 45 -7.45 19.36 13.49
N PHE A 46 -8.56 19.31 12.75
CA PHE A 46 -9.91 19.46 13.31
C PHE A 46 -10.63 18.12 13.50
N GLY A 47 -10.32 17.14 12.65
CA GLY A 47 -11.03 15.86 12.63
C GLY A 47 -10.76 15.07 13.91
N ARG A 48 -9.48 15.05 14.31
CA ARG A 48 -9.05 14.46 15.57
C ARG A 48 -9.77 15.11 16.77
N LEU A 49 -9.85 16.44 16.82
CA LEU A 49 -10.50 17.16 17.93
C LEU A 49 -11.98 16.86 18.03
N TRP A 50 -12.67 16.84 16.89
CA TRP A 50 -14.09 16.57 16.86
C TRP A 50 -14.40 15.15 17.31
N TRP A 51 -13.64 14.16 16.82
CA TRP A 51 -13.83 12.77 17.23
C TRP A 51 -13.51 12.52 18.70
N ARG A 52 -12.49 13.20 19.25
CA ARG A 52 -12.22 13.20 20.70
C ARG A 52 -13.45 13.66 21.48
N ALA A 53 -14.00 14.82 21.13
CA ALA A 53 -15.18 15.37 21.77
C ALA A 53 -16.39 14.44 21.62
N GLN A 54 -16.59 13.87 20.44
CA GLN A 54 -17.72 12.99 20.16
C GLN A 54 -17.68 11.67 20.97
N LEU A 55 -16.50 11.07 21.13
CA LEU A 55 -16.34 9.80 21.86
C LEU A 55 -16.67 9.96 23.36
N VAL A 56 -16.30 11.10 23.94
CA VAL A 56 -16.48 11.34 25.38
C VAL A 56 -17.77 12.06 25.74
N ARG A 57 -18.53 12.55 24.75
CA ARG A 57 -19.72 13.38 25.00
C ARG A 57 -20.78 12.65 25.81
N GLU A 58 -21.03 13.08 27.04
CA GLU A 58 -22.11 12.54 27.89
C GLU A 58 -23.38 13.40 27.76
N PRO A 59 -24.45 12.90 27.12
CA PRO A 59 -25.66 13.69 26.95
C PRO A 59 -26.40 13.85 28.30
N GLY A 60 -26.76 15.08 28.66
CA GLY A 60 -27.64 15.35 29.81
C GLY A 60 -26.98 15.78 31.12
N GLY A 61 -25.64 15.91 31.16
CA GLY A 61 -24.92 16.51 32.29
C GLY A 61 -24.60 17.99 32.09
N ASP A 62 -24.33 18.70 33.19
CA ASP A 62 -23.96 20.13 33.18
C ASP A 62 -22.60 20.40 32.49
N SER A 63 -21.73 19.40 32.39
CA SER A 63 -20.46 19.44 31.66
C SER A 63 -20.28 18.21 30.76
N PRO A 64 -20.86 18.21 29.53
CA PRO A 64 -20.93 17.03 28.67
C PRO A 64 -19.56 16.58 28.11
N TYR A 65 -18.50 17.36 28.32
CA TYR A 65 -17.15 17.06 27.83
C TYR A 65 -16.10 16.99 28.96
N HIS A 66 -16.53 16.89 30.23
CA HIS A 66 -15.63 16.86 31.39
C HIS A 66 -14.53 15.80 31.27
N ALA A 67 -14.81 14.66 30.65
CA ALA A 67 -13.83 13.60 30.43
C ALA A 67 -12.63 13.99 29.54
N LEU A 68 -12.67 15.13 28.83
CA LEU A 68 -11.49 15.68 28.15
C LEU A 68 -10.44 16.24 29.11
N GLU A 69 -10.80 16.51 30.38
CA GLU A 69 -9.89 17.02 31.41
C GLU A 69 -9.09 15.91 32.08
N ILE A 70 -9.54 14.65 31.97
CA ILE A 70 -8.89 13.47 32.57
C ILE A 70 -7.55 13.16 31.90
N LEU A 71 -7.48 13.29 30.58
CA LEU A 71 -6.28 13.01 29.79
C LEU A 71 -5.92 14.22 28.92
N GLY A 72 -4.65 14.61 28.96
CA GLY A 72 -4.10 15.53 27.99
C GLY A 72 -4.23 15.02 26.56
N GLU A 73 -4.22 15.95 25.60
CA GLU A 73 -4.41 15.65 24.18
C GLU A 73 -3.53 14.52 23.65
N ALA A 74 -2.23 14.55 23.95
CA ALA A 74 -1.29 13.52 23.49
C ALA A 74 -1.56 12.13 24.09
N ALA A 75 -2.19 12.05 25.26
CA ALA A 75 -2.55 10.79 25.90
C ALA A 75 -3.84 10.23 25.28
N PHE A 76 -4.85 11.08 25.09
CA PHE A 76 -6.08 10.69 24.40
C PHE A 76 -5.83 10.25 22.96
N ASP A 77 -4.94 10.93 22.25
CA ASP A 77 -4.58 10.59 20.87
C ASP A 77 -4.05 9.16 20.74
N GLN A 78 -3.43 8.61 21.80
CA GLN A 78 -3.00 7.22 21.81
C GLN A 78 -4.19 6.26 21.87
N ILE A 79 -5.27 6.62 22.55
CA ILE A 79 -6.52 5.84 22.57
C ILE A 79 -7.19 5.94 21.20
N TYR A 80 -7.37 7.17 20.69
CA TYR A 80 -8.08 7.42 19.44
C TYR A 80 -7.37 6.84 18.21
N ALA A 81 -6.03 6.87 18.16
CA ALA A 81 -5.25 6.26 17.08
C ALA A 81 -5.49 4.74 16.94
N ARG A 82 -6.05 4.09 17.97
CA ARG A 82 -6.43 2.66 17.96
C ARG A 82 -7.93 2.48 17.63
N ARG A 83 -8.48 3.32 16.76
CA ARG A 83 -9.92 3.42 16.44
C ARG A 83 -10.59 2.07 16.13
N ALA A 84 -9.92 1.18 15.41
CA ALA A 84 -10.50 -0.09 14.98
C ALA A 84 -10.73 -1.10 16.11
N ALA A 85 -10.00 -0.97 17.23
CA ALA A 85 -10.02 -1.96 18.31
C ALA A 85 -10.45 -1.37 19.66
N LEU A 86 -10.05 -0.13 19.96
CA LEU A 86 -10.31 0.51 21.26
C LEU A 86 -10.93 1.91 21.12
N GLY A 87 -10.38 2.74 20.22
CA GLY A 87 -10.71 4.16 20.14
C GLY A 87 -11.96 4.52 19.32
N GLY A 88 -12.74 3.53 18.89
CA GLY A 88 -13.93 3.73 18.06
C GLY A 88 -15.25 3.70 18.81
N SER A 89 -15.24 3.14 20.03
CA SER A 89 -16.44 2.97 20.87
C SER A 89 -16.51 4.04 21.95
N PRO A 90 -17.58 4.86 22.01
CA PRO A 90 -17.82 5.77 23.12
C PRO A 90 -17.90 5.06 24.48
N HIS A 91 -18.49 3.86 24.52
CA HIS A 91 -18.64 3.06 25.74
C HIS A 91 -17.28 2.69 26.33
N LEU A 92 -16.44 2.06 25.52
CA LEU A 92 -15.10 1.63 25.92
C LEU A 92 -14.18 2.82 26.21
N VAL A 93 -14.22 3.88 25.40
CA VAL A 93 -13.37 5.06 25.61
C VAL A 93 -13.71 5.76 26.94
N ARG A 94 -14.99 5.86 27.30
CA ARG A 94 -15.40 6.44 28.59
C ARG A 94 -14.98 5.57 29.77
N ALA A 95 -15.15 4.25 29.65
CA ALA A 95 -14.72 3.29 30.66
C ALA A 95 -13.19 3.37 30.90
N ILE A 96 -12.39 3.45 29.82
CA ILE A 96 -10.94 3.67 29.90
C ILE A 96 -10.62 4.95 30.69
N LEU A 97 -11.33 6.06 30.41
CA LEU A 97 -11.08 7.34 31.08
C LEU A 97 -11.49 7.31 32.56
N ARG A 98 -12.65 6.72 32.89
CA ARG A 98 -13.09 6.58 34.29
C ARG A 98 -12.11 5.73 35.10
N VAL A 99 -11.71 4.58 34.56
CA VAL A 99 -10.73 3.71 35.21
C VAL A 99 -9.42 4.45 35.37
N TRP A 100 -8.91 5.08 34.30
CA TRP A 100 -7.67 5.86 34.34
C TRP A 100 -7.67 6.93 35.44
N ASN A 101 -8.75 7.70 35.55
CA ASN A 101 -8.91 8.76 36.55
C ASN A 101 -8.87 8.25 38.00
N SER A 102 -9.16 6.97 38.21
CA SER A 102 -9.21 6.34 39.53
C SER A 102 -7.92 5.60 39.93
N LEU A 103 -6.90 5.58 39.07
CA LEU A 103 -5.63 4.91 39.35
C LEU A 103 -4.70 5.78 40.22
N ASP A 104 -3.97 5.15 41.14
CA ASP A 104 -2.87 5.81 41.86
C ASP A 104 -1.58 5.74 41.05
N LEU A 105 -1.33 6.80 40.28
CA LEU A 105 -0.16 6.91 39.41
C LEU A 105 1.02 7.66 40.05
N LYS A 106 0.97 7.94 41.37
CA LYS A 106 2.04 8.66 42.08
C LYS A 106 3.40 7.97 41.90
N GLY A 107 4.38 8.74 41.45
CA GLY A 107 5.75 8.25 41.22
C GLY A 107 5.92 7.39 39.96
N LEU A 108 4.89 7.27 39.11
CA LEU A 108 4.94 6.51 37.86
C LEU A 108 5.06 7.44 36.64
N ASN A 109 5.65 6.91 35.57
CA ASN A 109 5.61 7.56 34.26
C ASN A 109 4.27 7.24 33.60
N GLU A 110 3.30 8.14 33.76
CA GLU A 110 1.92 8.00 33.27
C GLU A 110 1.84 7.64 31.78
N ARG A 111 2.71 8.22 30.95
CA ARG A 111 2.76 7.91 29.51
C ARG A 111 3.12 6.45 29.26
N ARG A 112 4.10 5.90 29.97
CA ARG A 112 4.49 4.49 29.86
C ARG A 112 3.41 3.57 30.42
N THR A 113 2.80 3.94 31.54
CA THR A 113 1.67 3.19 32.12
C THR A 113 0.50 3.11 31.15
N LEU A 114 0.12 4.24 30.53
CA LEU A 114 -0.97 4.29 29.55
C LEU A 114 -0.65 3.44 28.31
N GLN A 115 0.59 3.49 27.85
CA GLN A 115 1.01 2.67 26.70
C GLN A 115 0.95 1.18 26.99
N ASP A 116 1.38 0.74 28.18
CA ASP A 116 1.29 -0.66 28.57
C ASP A 116 -0.17 -1.09 28.75
N PHE A 117 -0.99 -0.27 29.41
CA PHE A 117 -2.41 -0.52 29.60
C PHE A 117 -3.12 -0.71 28.26
N LEU A 118 -2.95 0.22 27.32
CA LEU A 118 -3.54 0.12 25.98
C LEU A 118 -3.00 -1.07 25.17
N LYS A 119 -1.74 -1.47 25.36
CA LYS A 119 -1.19 -2.68 24.71
C LYS A 119 -1.83 -3.95 25.25
N ARG A 120 -2.10 -4.03 26.56
CA ARG A 120 -2.79 -5.17 27.17
C ARG A 120 -4.23 -5.28 26.68
N LEU A 121 -4.95 -4.15 26.64
CA LEU A 121 -6.30 -4.13 26.06
C LEU A 121 -6.32 -4.54 24.58
N LEU A 122 -5.35 -4.11 23.78
CA LEU A 122 -5.23 -4.55 22.38
C LEU A 122 -5.02 -6.06 22.22
N ARG A 123 -4.34 -6.72 23.18
CA ARG A 123 -4.15 -8.18 23.17
C ARG A 123 -5.44 -8.92 23.51
N LEU A 124 -6.31 -8.29 24.29
CA LEU A 124 -7.62 -8.84 24.69
C LEU A 124 -8.70 -8.61 23.63
N ALA A 125 -8.60 -7.54 22.83
CA ALA A 125 -9.60 -7.16 21.84
C ALA A 125 -10.05 -8.27 20.85
N PRO A 126 -9.20 -9.22 20.44
CA PRO A 126 -9.64 -10.37 19.61
C PRO A 126 -10.53 -11.38 20.36
N PHE A 127 -10.50 -11.40 21.68
CA PHE A 127 -11.15 -12.40 22.53
C PHE A 127 -12.29 -11.83 23.37
N VAL A 128 -12.32 -10.50 23.54
CA VAL A 128 -13.27 -9.80 24.41
C VAL A 128 -14.07 -8.80 23.59
N LEU A 129 -15.39 -8.96 23.57
CA LEU A 129 -16.31 -7.99 23.00
C LEU A 129 -16.64 -6.92 24.04
N PHE A 130 -15.76 -5.93 24.20
CA PHE A 130 -15.91 -4.88 25.23
C PHE A 130 -17.25 -4.13 25.16
N ASP A 131 -17.77 -3.90 23.95
CA ASP A 131 -19.07 -3.24 23.74
C ASP A 131 -20.27 -4.08 24.21
N GLY A 132 -20.08 -5.38 24.44
CA GLY A 132 -21.08 -6.28 24.97
C GLY A 132 -21.06 -6.41 26.50
N ILE A 133 -20.11 -5.75 27.18
CA ILE A 133 -19.96 -5.83 28.65
C ILE A 133 -20.71 -4.65 29.28
N GLU A 134 -21.51 -4.95 30.31
CA GLU A 134 -22.19 -3.94 31.12
C GLU A 134 -21.19 -2.99 31.78
N GLU A 135 -21.56 -1.71 31.92
CA GLU A 135 -20.66 -0.63 32.34
C GLU A 135 -19.86 -0.93 33.61
N GLY A 136 -20.49 -1.44 34.68
CA GLY A 136 -19.80 -1.77 35.92
C GLY A 136 -18.79 -2.92 35.77
N ALA A 137 -19.20 -3.98 35.08
CA ALA A 137 -18.32 -5.12 34.80
C ALA A 137 -17.16 -4.74 33.86
N LEU A 138 -17.41 -3.83 32.91
CA LEU A 138 -16.36 -3.31 32.03
C LEU A 138 -15.34 -2.49 32.82
N ASP A 139 -15.79 -1.62 33.73
CA ASP A 139 -14.91 -0.84 34.58
C ASP A 139 -14.03 -1.75 35.47
N ASP A 140 -14.58 -2.86 35.99
CA ASP A 140 -13.83 -3.85 36.79
C ASP A 140 -12.77 -4.60 35.96
N GLU A 141 -13.13 -5.08 34.77
CA GLU A 141 -12.20 -5.75 33.85
C GLU A 141 -11.06 -4.82 33.41
N LEU A 142 -11.40 -3.59 33.03
CA LEU A 142 -10.40 -2.59 32.65
C LEU A 142 -9.51 -2.19 33.84
N ARG A 143 -10.05 -2.14 35.05
CA ARG A 143 -9.29 -1.85 36.28
C ARG A 143 -8.29 -2.96 36.59
N ALA A 144 -8.67 -4.22 36.43
CA ALA A 144 -7.75 -5.34 36.59
C ALA A 144 -6.55 -5.22 35.63
N VAL A 145 -6.83 -4.97 34.35
CA VAL A 145 -5.77 -4.80 33.32
C VAL A 145 -4.91 -3.56 33.59
N ALA A 146 -5.51 -2.46 34.03
CA ALA A 146 -4.80 -1.24 34.37
C ALA A 146 -3.88 -1.44 35.59
N GLN A 147 -4.33 -2.19 36.59
CA GLN A 147 -3.55 -2.50 37.78
C GLN A 147 -2.30 -3.33 37.44
N GLU A 148 -2.41 -4.28 36.52
CA GLU A 148 -1.24 -5.03 36.03
C GLU A 148 -0.17 -4.11 35.41
N SER A 149 -0.58 -3.05 34.72
CA SER A 149 0.33 -2.05 34.15
C SER A 149 0.99 -1.18 35.22
N VAL A 150 0.26 -0.81 36.26
CA VAL A 150 0.78 -0.10 37.43
C VAL A 150 1.82 -0.96 38.16
N ASP A 151 1.50 -2.22 38.42
CA ASP A 151 2.35 -3.15 39.16
C ASP A 151 3.63 -3.48 38.38
N ALA A 152 3.52 -3.75 37.08
CA ALA A 152 4.68 -4.03 36.23
C ALA A 152 5.71 -2.89 36.24
N GLN A 153 5.24 -1.64 36.28
CA GLN A 153 6.12 -0.48 36.32
C GLN A 153 6.73 -0.25 37.71
N ARG A 154 5.97 -0.51 38.78
CA ARG A 154 6.48 -0.46 40.16
C ARG A 154 7.56 -1.53 40.40
N SER A 155 7.36 -2.75 39.90
CA SER A 155 8.37 -3.82 39.97
C SER A 155 9.62 -3.52 39.13
N GLY A 156 9.47 -2.91 37.96
CA GLY A 156 10.61 -2.48 37.13
C GLY A 156 11.43 -1.35 37.77
N ALA A 157 10.78 -0.43 38.50
CA ALA A 157 11.47 0.60 39.27
C ALA A 157 12.22 0.04 40.49
N ALA A 158 11.68 -0.99 41.16
CA ALA A 158 12.35 -1.69 42.25
C ALA A 158 13.60 -2.46 41.78
N GLN A 159 13.54 -3.12 40.61
CA GLN A 159 14.69 -3.82 40.02
C GLN A 159 15.78 -2.88 39.48
N ALA A 160 15.41 -1.67 39.04
CA ALA A 160 16.38 -0.65 38.62
C ALA A 160 17.10 0.03 39.80
N GLY A 161 16.52 0.01 41.00
CA GLY A 161 17.09 0.59 42.22
C GLY A 161 18.24 -0.21 42.86
N GLU A 162 18.41 -1.50 42.52
CA GLU A 162 19.50 -2.35 43.04
C GLU A 162 20.77 -2.35 42.15
N ALA A 163 20.73 -1.70 40.99
CA ALA A 163 21.78 -1.81 39.98
C ALA A 163 22.40 -0.47 39.57
N VAL A 164 22.71 0.45 40.49
CA VAL A 164 23.59 1.61 40.18
C VAL A 164 24.41 2.05 41.40
N ALA A 165 25.73 1.80 41.36
CA ALA A 165 26.72 2.57 42.12
C ALA A 165 27.11 3.84 41.32
N PRO A 166 27.48 4.96 41.96
CA PRO A 166 27.48 6.26 41.31
C PRO A 166 28.76 6.48 40.50
N THR A 167 28.62 6.79 39.21
CA THR A 167 29.63 7.53 38.46
C THR A 167 29.15 8.96 38.28
N SER A 168 29.92 9.88 38.85
CA SER A 168 29.81 11.32 38.67
C SER A 168 30.07 11.68 37.21
N ASP A 169 29.12 12.34 36.56
CA ASP A 169 29.46 13.36 35.58
C ASP A 169 28.31 14.38 35.47
N THR A 170 28.71 15.63 35.53
CA THR A 170 27.84 16.81 35.69
C THR A 170 27.40 17.28 34.30
N PRO A 171 26.12 17.58 34.05
CA PRO A 171 25.71 18.16 32.77
C PRO A 171 25.88 19.68 32.81
N THR A 172 26.84 20.18 32.02
CA THR A 172 26.93 21.60 31.65
C THR A 172 25.87 21.97 30.60
N ALA A 173 25.19 23.09 30.84
CA ALA A 173 24.17 23.67 29.96
C ALA A 173 24.75 24.16 28.62
N PRO A 174 23.96 24.18 27.52
CA PRO A 174 24.36 24.87 26.30
C PRO A 174 24.01 26.35 26.38
N SER A 175 25.01 27.19 26.12
CA SER A 175 24.89 28.64 25.95
C SER A 175 24.63 29.00 24.48
N ASP A 176 23.81 30.03 24.29
CA ASP A 176 23.58 30.79 23.07
C ASP A 176 24.86 31.27 22.38
N VAL A 177 24.95 31.11 21.04
CA VAL A 177 25.69 31.99 20.09
C VAL A 177 25.04 31.77 18.71
N ALA A 178 24.16 32.66 18.27
CA ALA A 178 24.38 33.78 17.34
C ALA A 178 24.54 33.40 15.85
N GLU A 179 23.63 33.96 15.05
CA GLU A 179 23.66 34.04 13.59
C GLU A 179 24.85 34.88 13.10
N ASP A 180 25.46 34.50 11.99
CA ASP A 180 25.95 35.46 10.97
C ASP A 180 26.01 34.77 9.59
N PRO A 181 25.56 35.42 8.49
CA PRO A 181 25.44 34.83 7.17
C PRO A 181 26.63 35.22 6.28
N SER A 182 27.23 34.25 5.61
CA SER A 182 27.81 34.42 4.27
C SER A 182 28.51 33.14 3.85
N LEU A 183 28.19 32.67 2.64
CA LEU A 183 29.16 32.48 1.57
C LEU A 183 28.42 31.96 0.35
N VAL A 184 28.28 32.88 -0.61
CA VAL A 184 28.10 32.60 -2.03
C VAL A 184 29.38 31.94 -2.51
N THR A 185 29.30 30.72 -3.03
CA THR A 185 30.24 30.25 -4.05
C THR A 185 29.51 29.41 -5.09
N ASP A 186 29.64 29.93 -6.30
CA ASP A 186 29.36 29.40 -7.62
C ASP A 186 29.97 28.00 -7.81
N GLU A 187 29.18 27.02 -8.27
CA GLU A 187 29.72 25.81 -8.89
C GLU A 187 28.79 25.27 -10.00
N PRO A 188 29.38 24.65 -11.04
CA PRO A 188 28.95 24.79 -12.42
C PRO A 188 27.87 23.79 -12.83
N SER A 189 27.01 24.26 -13.75
CA SER A 189 26.01 23.47 -14.47
C SER A 189 26.61 22.20 -15.08
N ARG A 190 26.24 21.03 -14.55
CA ARG A 190 26.42 19.74 -15.20
C ARG A 190 25.53 19.64 -16.45
N PRO A 191 26.01 19.04 -17.55
CA PRO A 191 25.27 18.98 -18.80
C PRO A 191 24.02 18.12 -18.63
N VAL A 192 22.88 18.69 -19.03
CA VAL A 192 21.62 18.00 -19.26
C VAL A 192 21.88 16.87 -20.26
N PRO A 193 21.41 15.63 -20.04
CA PRO A 193 21.48 14.58 -21.05
C PRO A 193 20.74 15.06 -22.29
N GLU A 194 21.47 15.09 -23.39
CA GLU A 194 21.02 15.43 -24.73
C GLU A 194 19.73 14.67 -25.05
N GLN A 195 18.63 15.40 -25.20
CA GLN A 195 17.37 14.86 -25.69
C GLN A 195 17.61 14.30 -27.10
N LEU A 196 17.73 12.98 -27.19
CA LEU A 196 17.59 12.25 -28.44
C LEU A 196 16.23 12.63 -29.03
N SER A 197 16.27 13.48 -30.05
CA SER A 197 15.09 13.89 -30.81
C SER A 197 14.45 12.64 -31.42
N PRO A 198 13.15 12.39 -31.22
CA PRO A 198 12.51 11.25 -31.85
C PRO A 198 12.46 11.49 -33.36
N GLY A 199 13.06 10.59 -34.11
CA GLY A 199 12.96 10.54 -35.56
C GLY A 199 11.49 10.59 -35.99
N SER A 200 11.25 11.35 -37.06
CA SER A 200 9.94 11.65 -37.64
C SER A 200 9.27 10.41 -38.24
N GLY A 201 8.59 9.64 -37.40
CA GLY A 201 7.57 8.68 -37.80
C GLY A 201 6.46 8.70 -36.77
N SER A 202 5.41 9.51 -36.99
CA SER A 202 4.23 9.54 -36.13
C SER A 202 3.55 8.18 -36.15
N THR A 203 3.95 7.28 -35.27
CA THR A 203 3.24 6.02 -35.04
C THR A 203 1.91 6.35 -34.38
N ARG A 204 0.81 5.91 -35.00
CA ARG A 204 -0.54 6.05 -34.45
C ARG A 204 -0.55 5.47 -33.02
N ARG A 205 -0.94 6.29 -32.06
CA ARG A 205 -1.22 5.91 -30.67
C ARG A 205 -2.68 5.44 -30.56
N PHE A 206 -2.95 4.59 -29.58
CA PHE A 206 -4.23 3.95 -29.32
C PHE A 206 -4.77 4.42 -27.98
N THR A 207 -6.09 4.45 -27.76
CA THR A 207 -6.66 4.78 -26.45
C THR A 207 -6.86 3.53 -25.61
N SER A 208 -6.63 3.62 -24.30
CA SER A 208 -6.88 2.51 -23.37
C SER A 208 -7.63 2.89 -22.12
N VAL A 209 -8.41 1.93 -21.61
CA VAL A 209 -8.98 1.94 -20.26
C VAL A 209 -8.35 0.82 -19.45
N GLU A 210 -8.02 1.05 -18.19
CA GLU A 210 -7.54 0.00 -17.28
C GLU A 210 -8.45 -0.13 -16.06
N ILE A 211 -8.94 -1.34 -15.81
CA ILE A 211 -9.79 -1.68 -14.66
C ILE A 211 -8.94 -2.45 -13.63
N CYS A 212 -9.10 -2.15 -12.34
CA CYS A 212 -8.23 -2.66 -11.28
C CYS A 212 -6.75 -2.30 -11.56
N ALA A 213 -6.50 -1.03 -11.85
CA ALA A 213 -5.19 -0.55 -12.34
C ALA A 213 -4.04 -0.70 -11.32
N GLY A 214 -4.36 -0.88 -10.03
CA GLY A 214 -3.38 -0.96 -8.97
C GLY A 214 -2.44 0.24 -8.99
N ALA A 215 -1.13 -0.01 -8.88
CA ALA A 215 -0.12 1.03 -8.89
C ALA A 215 0.28 1.52 -10.30
N GLY A 216 -0.48 1.17 -11.34
CA GLY A 216 -0.25 1.59 -12.72
C GLY A 216 0.85 0.81 -13.46
N GLY A 217 1.24 -0.38 -12.98
CA GLY A 217 2.31 -1.17 -13.60
C GLY A 217 1.96 -1.69 -15.00
N GLN A 218 0.73 -2.17 -15.19
CA GLN A 218 0.22 -2.61 -16.50
C GLN A 218 0.06 -1.39 -17.42
N ALA A 219 -0.61 -0.34 -16.94
CA ALA A 219 -0.81 0.90 -17.68
C ALA A 219 0.50 1.52 -18.16
N LEU A 220 1.55 1.54 -17.32
CA LEU A 220 2.88 2.04 -17.70
C LEU A 220 3.51 1.21 -18.82
N GLY A 221 3.36 -0.12 -18.80
CA GLY A 221 3.81 -0.97 -19.89
C GLY A 221 3.03 -0.70 -21.18
N LEU A 222 1.71 -0.57 -21.10
CA LEU A 222 0.84 -0.27 -22.23
C LEU A 222 1.12 1.12 -22.83
N GLU A 223 1.42 2.13 -22.00
CA GLU A 223 1.87 3.46 -22.43
C GLU A 223 3.12 3.38 -23.30
N ARG A 224 4.12 2.59 -22.85
CA ARG A 224 5.36 2.32 -23.62
C ARG A 224 5.09 1.55 -24.91
N ALA A 225 3.96 0.86 -25.00
CA ALA A 225 3.51 0.19 -26.20
C ALA A 225 2.70 1.06 -27.18
N GLY A 226 2.41 2.30 -26.80
CA GLY A 226 1.66 3.25 -27.62
C GLY A 226 0.16 3.29 -27.33
N PHE A 227 -0.27 2.80 -26.16
CA PHE A 227 -1.63 2.99 -25.66
C PHE A 227 -1.67 4.15 -24.66
N ASP A 228 -2.44 5.19 -24.93
CA ASP A 228 -2.70 6.31 -24.05
C ASP A 228 -3.83 5.96 -23.07
N PRO A 229 -3.54 5.85 -21.76
CA PRO A 229 -4.56 5.59 -20.76
C PRO A 229 -5.48 6.81 -20.62
N VAL A 230 -6.72 6.67 -21.06
CA VAL A 230 -7.76 7.73 -20.98
C VAL A 230 -8.66 7.58 -19.76
N LEU A 231 -8.62 6.42 -19.09
CA LEU A 231 -9.30 6.17 -17.83
C LEU A 231 -8.66 4.98 -17.11
N LEU A 232 -8.33 5.15 -15.83
CA LEU A 232 -7.93 4.08 -14.92
C LEU A 232 -8.90 4.00 -13.74
N ILE A 233 -9.34 2.80 -13.40
CA ILE A 233 -10.31 2.54 -12.34
C ILE A 233 -9.66 1.63 -11.29
N ASP A 234 -9.64 2.07 -10.04
CA ASP A 234 -9.22 1.23 -8.91
C ASP A 234 -9.95 1.61 -7.62
N SER A 235 -10.19 0.65 -6.73
CA SER A 235 -10.89 0.91 -5.47
C SER A 235 -9.95 1.30 -4.32
N LYS A 236 -8.64 1.13 -4.49
CA LYS A 236 -7.63 1.38 -3.45
C LYS A 236 -7.07 2.79 -3.57
N ALA A 237 -7.41 3.64 -2.59
CA ALA A 237 -6.96 5.03 -2.55
C ALA A 237 -5.44 5.21 -2.70
N ASP A 238 -4.62 4.40 -2.00
CA ASP A 238 -3.15 4.48 -2.13
C ASP A 238 -2.66 4.15 -3.55
N ALA A 239 -3.36 3.27 -4.25
CA ALA A 239 -3.05 2.87 -5.63
C ALA A 239 -3.41 3.99 -6.61
N CYS A 240 -4.61 4.57 -6.47
CA CYS A 240 -5.00 5.77 -7.20
C CYS A 240 -4.02 6.93 -7.02
N PHE A 241 -3.66 7.24 -5.78
CA PHE A 241 -2.73 8.34 -5.49
C PHE A 241 -1.33 8.05 -6.03
N THR A 242 -0.93 6.77 -6.10
CA THR A 242 0.32 6.37 -6.76
C THR A 242 0.25 6.64 -8.25
N ILE A 243 -0.86 6.34 -8.93
CA ILE A 243 -1.00 6.67 -10.36
C ILE A 243 -0.94 8.19 -10.57
N ASP A 244 -1.78 8.95 -9.88
CA ASP A 244 -1.85 10.42 -9.96
C ASP A 244 -0.48 11.09 -9.70
N ARG A 245 0.27 10.57 -8.72
CA ARG A 245 1.61 11.07 -8.39
C ARG A 245 2.61 10.94 -9.55
N ASN A 246 2.51 9.86 -10.34
CA ASN A 246 3.48 9.53 -11.38
C ASN A 246 3.04 9.93 -12.79
N ARG A 247 1.72 10.07 -12.98
CA ARG A 247 1.06 10.39 -14.24
C ARG A 247 -0.17 11.27 -13.95
N PRO A 248 0.02 12.56 -13.62
CA PRO A 248 -1.08 13.45 -13.25
C PRO A 248 -2.05 13.74 -14.40
N ASP A 249 -1.62 13.50 -15.65
CA ASP A 249 -2.46 13.67 -16.85
C ASP A 249 -3.33 12.44 -17.14
N TRP A 250 -3.12 11.32 -16.45
CA TRP A 250 -3.99 10.15 -16.57
C TRP A 250 -5.24 10.35 -15.71
N ASP A 251 -6.39 10.08 -16.29
CA ASP A 251 -7.66 10.20 -15.60
C ASP A 251 -7.91 8.98 -14.70
N VAL A 252 -7.98 9.19 -13.39
CA VAL A 252 -8.12 8.12 -12.39
C VAL A 252 -9.43 8.27 -11.62
N VAL A 253 -10.25 7.23 -11.65
CA VAL A 253 -11.50 7.16 -10.87
C VAL A 253 -11.35 6.14 -9.75
N CYS A 254 -11.35 6.64 -8.51
CA CYS A 254 -11.23 5.82 -7.32
C CYS A 254 -12.59 5.28 -6.86
N ILE A 255 -12.98 4.12 -7.39
CA ILE A 255 -14.29 3.52 -7.13
C ILE A 255 -14.19 2.00 -7.17
N ASP A 256 -15.08 1.34 -6.44
CA ASP A 256 -15.31 -0.09 -6.61
C ASP A 256 -15.89 -0.35 -8.01
N VAL A 257 -15.27 -1.27 -8.76
CA VAL A 257 -15.73 -1.65 -10.10
C VAL A 257 -17.19 -2.15 -10.09
N LEU A 258 -17.64 -2.74 -8.97
CA LEU A 258 -19.04 -3.17 -8.80
C LEU A 258 -20.04 -2.01 -8.77
N GLN A 259 -19.55 -0.79 -8.52
CA GLN A 259 -20.34 0.44 -8.48
C GLN A 259 -20.13 1.32 -9.72
N PHE A 260 -19.23 0.94 -10.63
CA PHE A 260 -18.95 1.68 -11.85
C PHE A 260 -19.82 1.18 -13.01
N SER A 261 -20.23 2.09 -13.89
CA SER A 261 -20.85 1.75 -15.16
C SER A 261 -20.38 2.68 -16.27
N THR A 262 -20.40 2.22 -17.52
CA THR A 262 -20.00 3.02 -18.69
C THR A 262 -20.83 4.29 -18.86
N ALA A 263 -22.06 4.34 -18.32
CA ALA A 263 -22.89 5.55 -18.30
C ALA A 263 -22.26 6.71 -17.51
N MET A 264 -21.34 6.43 -16.57
CA MET A 264 -20.60 7.45 -15.84
C MET A 264 -19.50 8.09 -16.71
N ARG A 265 -19.01 7.37 -17.72
CA ARG A 265 -17.93 7.79 -18.64
C ARG A 265 -18.27 7.42 -20.09
N PRO A 266 -19.32 8.01 -20.67
CA PRO A 266 -19.71 7.73 -22.04
C PRO A 266 -18.66 8.22 -23.07
N ASP A 267 -17.78 9.14 -22.67
CA ASP A 267 -16.69 9.71 -23.47
C ASP A 267 -15.58 8.72 -23.80
N VAL A 268 -15.43 7.63 -23.02
CA VAL A 268 -14.40 6.61 -23.23
C VAL A 268 -14.96 5.27 -23.71
N VAL A 269 -16.23 5.24 -24.16
CA VAL A 269 -16.80 4.08 -24.85
C VAL A 269 -16.24 4.00 -26.28
N GLY A 270 -15.86 2.81 -26.72
CA GLY A 270 -15.27 2.57 -28.04
C GLY A 270 -13.76 2.78 -28.10
N VAL A 271 -13.06 2.76 -26.96
CA VAL A 271 -11.59 2.79 -26.88
C VAL A 271 -10.94 1.62 -27.61
N ASP A 272 -9.66 1.75 -27.96
CA ASP A 272 -8.96 0.69 -28.68
C ASP A 272 -8.71 -0.55 -27.80
N LEU A 273 -8.35 -0.35 -26.54
CA LEU A 273 -8.04 -1.41 -25.58
C LEU A 273 -8.75 -1.20 -24.24
N VAL A 274 -9.37 -2.25 -23.70
CA VAL A 274 -9.64 -2.32 -22.25
C VAL A 274 -8.75 -3.40 -21.65
N SER A 275 -8.02 -3.03 -20.60
CA SER A 275 -7.15 -3.95 -19.86
C SER A 275 -7.60 -4.08 -18.41
N ALA A 276 -7.24 -5.19 -17.75
CA ALA A 276 -7.45 -5.30 -16.31
C ALA A 276 -6.40 -6.16 -15.59
N GLY A 277 -5.86 -5.60 -14.50
CA GLY A 277 -5.01 -6.26 -13.51
C GLY A 277 -5.85 -6.80 -12.36
N LEU A 278 -6.61 -7.86 -12.63
CA LEU A 278 -7.65 -8.36 -11.72
C LEU A 278 -7.08 -8.88 -10.39
N PRO A 279 -7.86 -8.79 -9.29
CA PRO A 279 -7.58 -9.57 -8.10
C PRO A 279 -7.38 -11.05 -8.44
N ARG A 280 -6.32 -11.65 -7.88
CA ARG A 280 -5.96 -13.05 -8.15
C ARG A 280 -7.01 -13.99 -7.57
N VAL A 281 -7.76 -14.68 -8.45
CA VAL A 281 -8.82 -15.60 -8.03
C VAL A 281 -8.25 -16.89 -7.46
N LYS A 282 -8.89 -17.44 -6.43
CA LYS A 282 -8.54 -18.75 -5.87
C LYS A 282 -9.41 -19.89 -6.42
N SER A 283 -8.81 -21.07 -6.56
CA SER A 283 -9.47 -22.29 -7.05
C SER A 283 -10.69 -22.68 -6.21
N SER A 284 -11.74 -23.20 -6.87
CA SER A 284 -12.94 -23.73 -6.22
C SER A 284 -12.65 -24.94 -5.30
N ALA A 285 -11.59 -25.70 -5.60
CA ALA A 285 -11.15 -26.84 -4.79
C ALA A 285 -10.51 -26.45 -3.44
N THR A 286 -10.27 -25.15 -3.22
CA THR A 286 -9.69 -24.59 -1.98
C THR A 286 -10.73 -23.78 -1.18
N VAL A 287 -12.01 -23.87 -1.55
CA VAL A 287 -13.09 -23.01 -1.04
C VAL A 287 -13.38 -23.26 0.44
N GLY A 288 -13.32 -22.17 1.21
CA GLY A 288 -13.81 -22.10 2.58
C GLY A 288 -13.87 -20.68 3.16
N ARG A 289 -13.66 -19.63 2.34
CA ARG A 289 -13.63 -18.22 2.80
C ARG A 289 -14.49 -17.33 1.93
N THR A 290 -15.16 -16.35 2.54
CA THR A 290 -15.98 -15.32 1.87
C THR A 290 -15.22 -14.50 0.82
N GLU A 291 -13.89 -14.36 0.97
CA GLU A 291 -13.03 -13.62 0.03
C GLU A 291 -13.03 -14.21 -1.39
N ASP A 292 -13.11 -15.55 -1.50
CA ASP A 292 -13.00 -16.24 -2.79
C ASP A 292 -14.26 -16.04 -3.66
N ALA A 293 -15.39 -15.70 -3.05
CA ALA A 293 -16.62 -15.32 -3.74
C ALA A 293 -16.53 -13.88 -4.28
N THR A 294 -16.01 -12.95 -3.49
CA THR A 294 -15.82 -11.55 -3.89
C THR A 294 -14.82 -11.41 -5.05
N GLU A 295 -13.69 -12.13 -5.02
CA GLU A 295 -12.71 -12.12 -6.12
C GLU A 295 -13.33 -12.57 -7.46
N ARG A 296 -14.19 -13.59 -7.43
CA ARG A 296 -14.92 -14.07 -8.61
C ARG A 296 -16.00 -13.09 -9.08
N GLU A 297 -16.68 -12.44 -8.15
CA GLU A 297 -17.66 -11.40 -8.46
C GLU A 297 -16.99 -10.23 -9.19
N VAL A 298 -15.86 -9.76 -8.68
CA VAL A 298 -15.04 -8.72 -9.32
C VAL A 298 -14.54 -9.16 -10.70
N LEU A 299 -14.08 -10.40 -10.86
CA LEU A 299 -13.70 -10.97 -12.16
C LEU A 299 -14.87 -10.88 -13.15
N ARG A 300 -16.05 -11.37 -12.79
CA ARG A 300 -17.22 -11.38 -13.69
C ARG A 300 -17.70 -9.97 -14.03
N ALA A 301 -17.79 -9.09 -13.03
CA ALA A 301 -18.17 -7.70 -13.23
C ALA A 301 -17.19 -6.97 -14.15
N THR A 302 -15.89 -7.21 -13.98
CA THR A 302 -14.85 -6.59 -14.83
C THR A 302 -14.94 -7.08 -16.27
N ILE A 303 -15.14 -8.39 -16.51
CA ILE A 303 -15.31 -8.91 -17.87
C ILE A 303 -16.54 -8.30 -18.54
N GLN A 304 -17.67 -8.20 -17.82
CA GLN A 304 -18.88 -7.59 -18.35
C GLN A 304 -18.68 -6.10 -18.65
N LEU A 305 -18.13 -5.34 -17.71
CA LEU A 305 -17.84 -3.92 -17.87
C LEU A 305 -16.88 -3.66 -19.04
N ALA A 306 -15.84 -4.49 -19.18
CA ALA A 306 -14.89 -4.40 -20.28
C ALA A 306 -15.55 -4.63 -21.65
N CYS A 307 -16.51 -5.55 -21.74
CA CYS A 307 -17.34 -5.73 -22.93
C CYS A 307 -18.27 -4.51 -23.18
N ASP A 308 -18.82 -3.92 -22.13
CA ASP A 308 -19.74 -2.78 -22.22
C ASP A 308 -19.05 -1.49 -22.71
N PHE A 309 -17.73 -1.35 -22.48
CA PHE A 309 -16.91 -0.31 -23.11
C PHE A 309 -16.77 -0.48 -24.64
N ALA A 310 -17.19 -1.61 -25.18
CA ALA A 310 -17.16 -1.95 -26.61
C ALA A 310 -15.80 -1.73 -27.32
N PRO A 311 -14.66 -2.20 -26.76
CA PRO A 311 -13.36 -1.96 -27.34
C PRO A 311 -13.06 -2.83 -28.57
N LYS A 312 -11.91 -2.58 -29.22
CA LYS A 312 -11.37 -3.44 -30.28
C LYS A 312 -10.60 -4.63 -29.73
N ALA A 313 -9.91 -4.45 -28.60
CA ALA A 313 -9.13 -5.46 -27.93
C ALA A 313 -9.36 -5.43 -26.40
N LEU A 314 -9.16 -6.60 -25.79
CA LEU A 314 -9.23 -6.85 -24.36
C LEU A 314 -7.95 -7.55 -23.89
N LEU A 315 -7.45 -7.17 -22.71
CA LEU A 315 -6.32 -7.81 -22.05
C LEU A 315 -6.61 -8.04 -20.56
N PHE A 316 -6.63 -9.29 -20.12
CA PHE A 316 -6.82 -9.63 -18.70
C PHE A 316 -5.61 -10.38 -18.16
N GLU A 317 -5.10 -9.98 -16.99
CA GLU A 317 -4.08 -10.71 -16.22
C GLU A 317 -4.72 -11.37 -14.99
N ASN A 318 -4.30 -12.60 -14.68
CA ASN A 318 -4.64 -13.30 -13.45
C ASN A 318 -3.63 -14.42 -13.13
N VAL A 319 -4.00 -15.34 -12.24
CA VAL A 319 -3.20 -16.52 -11.88
C VAL A 319 -2.96 -17.46 -13.08
N PRO A 320 -1.76 -18.06 -13.23
CA PRO A 320 -1.46 -19.01 -14.32
C PRO A 320 -2.45 -20.17 -14.42
N GLU A 321 -2.94 -20.65 -13.28
CA GLU A 321 -3.86 -21.78 -13.20
C GLU A 321 -5.20 -21.50 -13.89
N LEU A 322 -5.60 -20.22 -14.02
CA LEU A 322 -6.84 -19.84 -14.71
C LEU A 322 -6.80 -20.26 -16.18
N VAL A 323 -5.62 -20.31 -16.82
CA VAL A 323 -5.45 -20.65 -18.24
C VAL A 323 -5.80 -22.12 -18.52
N GLY A 324 -5.39 -23.05 -17.67
CA GLY A 324 -5.45 -24.49 -18.00
C GLY A 324 -5.93 -25.43 -16.91
N SER A 325 -5.99 -25.00 -15.65
CA SER A 325 -6.37 -25.91 -14.56
C SER A 325 -7.85 -26.32 -14.67
N PRO A 326 -8.20 -27.60 -14.49
CA PRO A 326 -9.59 -28.04 -14.44
C PRO A 326 -10.43 -27.32 -13.38
N ALA A 327 -9.80 -26.85 -12.30
CA ALA A 327 -10.50 -26.17 -11.22
C ALA A 327 -11.11 -24.81 -11.61
N PHE A 328 -10.68 -24.24 -12.75
CA PHE A 328 -11.21 -23.00 -13.30
C PHE A 328 -12.01 -23.22 -14.61
N ALA A 329 -12.39 -24.46 -14.93
CA ALA A 329 -13.11 -24.77 -16.17
C ALA A 329 -14.45 -24.03 -16.30
N GLU A 330 -15.21 -23.93 -15.21
CA GLU A 330 -16.48 -23.17 -15.18
C GLU A 330 -16.26 -21.68 -15.37
N ASP A 331 -15.24 -21.12 -14.70
CA ASP A 331 -14.88 -19.71 -14.82
C ASP A 331 -14.46 -19.39 -16.26
N ARG A 332 -13.57 -20.19 -16.88
CA ARG A 332 -13.18 -20.04 -18.29
C ARG A 332 -14.40 -20.14 -19.22
N THR A 333 -15.22 -21.18 -19.08
CA THR A 333 -16.40 -21.38 -19.93
C THR A 333 -17.34 -20.17 -19.86
N TRP A 334 -17.53 -19.59 -18.68
CA TRP A 334 -18.35 -18.39 -18.53
C TRP A 334 -17.74 -17.17 -19.23
N ILE A 335 -16.44 -16.94 -19.06
CA ILE A 335 -15.71 -15.82 -19.68
C ILE A 335 -15.76 -15.93 -21.21
N GLU A 336 -15.43 -17.10 -21.75
CA GLU A 336 -15.39 -17.40 -23.18
C GLU A 336 -16.75 -17.19 -23.85
N ASN A 337 -17.84 -17.61 -23.18
CA ASN A 337 -19.20 -17.34 -23.65
C ASN A 337 -19.54 -15.85 -23.63
N ALA A 338 -19.10 -15.10 -22.61
CA ALA A 338 -19.31 -13.65 -22.55
C ALA A 338 -18.58 -12.92 -23.69
N LEU A 339 -17.32 -13.27 -23.94
CA LEU A 339 -16.49 -12.71 -25.02
C LEU A 339 -17.07 -13.05 -26.40
N SER A 340 -17.47 -14.30 -26.61
CA SER A 340 -18.07 -14.75 -27.88
C SER A 340 -19.37 -14.00 -28.17
N ARG A 341 -20.24 -13.80 -27.17
CA ARG A 341 -21.47 -13.00 -27.32
C ARG A 341 -21.19 -11.53 -27.63
N ALA A 342 -20.10 -10.98 -27.12
CA ALA A 342 -19.66 -9.62 -27.42
C ALA A 342 -18.93 -9.49 -28.78
N GLY A 343 -18.72 -10.60 -29.50
CA GLY A 343 -18.12 -10.62 -30.83
C GLY A 343 -16.59 -10.60 -30.84
N PHE A 344 -15.95 -11.07 -29.76
CA PHE A 344 -14.50 -11.25 -29.71
C PHE A 344 -14.10 -12.69 -30.02
N LYS A 345 -12.98 -12.85 -30.73
CA LYS A 345 -12.17 -14.07 -30.68
C LYS A 345 -11.14 -13.91 -29.56
N TYR A 346 -10.71 -15.02 -28.95
CA TYR A 346 -9.85 -14.98 -27.76
C TYR A 346 -8.79 -16.07 -27.78
N ASP A 347 -7.72 -15.83 -27.04
CA ASP A 347 -6.66 -16.80 -26.79
C ASP A 347 -6.10 -16.64 -25.37
N TRP A 348 -5.55 -17.72 -24.83
CA TRP A 348 -5.00 -17.79 -23.48
C TRP A 348 -3.52 -18.16 -23.51
N ALA A 349 -2.71 -17.53 -22.66
CA ALA A 349 -1.31 -17.88 -22.49
C ALA A 349 -0.83 -17.71 -21.04
N VAL A 350 0.18 -18.48 -20.66
CA VAL A 350 0.96 -18.22 -19.44
C VAL A 350 2.30 -17.64 -19.84
N LEU A 351 2.61 -16.45 -19.35
CA LEU A 351 3.89 -15.77 -19.62
C LEU A 351 4.66 -15.59 -18.32
N ASN A 352 5.97 -15.84 -18.34
CA ASN A 352 6.86 -15.55 -17.21
C ASN A 352 7.56 -14.22 -17.43
N ALA A 353 7.48 -13.33 -16.44
CA ALA A 353 8.12 -12.00 -16.50
C ALA A 353 9.63 -12.06 -16.76
N ALA A 354 10.31 -13.12 -16.32
CA ALA A 354 11.75 -13.33 -16.59
C ALA A 354 12.08 -13.44 -18.08
N ASP A 355 11.14 -13.92 -18.90
CA ASP A 355 11.30 -14.00 -20.35
C ASP A 355 11.25 -12.61 -21.02
N TYR A 356 10.88 -11.56 -20.28
CA TYR A 356 10.72 -10.20 -20.76
C TYR A 356 11.59 -9.20 -19.97
N GLY A 357 12.75 -9.68 -19.48
CA GLY A 357 13.78 -8.85 -18.87
C GLY A 357 13.52 -8.43 -17.43
N VAL A 358 12.47 -8.93 -16.80
CA VAL A 358 12.19 -8.67 -15.37
C VAL A 358 13.06 -9.61 -14.53
N PRO A 359 13.80 -9.14 -13.52
CA PRO A 359 14.70 -9.96 -12.70
C PRO A 359 13.97 -10.89 -11.71
N GLN A 360 12.87 -11.50 -12.12
CA GLN A 360 11.94 -12.22 -11.26
C GLN A 360 11.22 -13.33 -12.03
N ASN A 361 11.26 -14.55 -11.49
CA ASN A 361 10.42 -15.66 -11.93
C ASN A 361 8.99 -15.44 -11.44
N ARG A 362 8.16 -14.85 -12.31
CA ARG A 362 6.76 -14.50 -12.04
C ARG A 362 5.90 -14.88 -13.24
N SER A 363 5.33 -16.09 -13.19
CA SER A 363 4.33 -16.51 -14.18
C SER A 363 2.98 -15.89 -13.87
N SER A 364 2.31 -15.39 -14.91
CA SER A 364 0.93 -14.91 -14.85
C SER A 364 0.13 -15.46 -16.03
N GLY A 365 -1.15 -15.70 -15.81
CA GLY A 365 -2.10 -16.13 -16.84
C GLY A 365 -2.67 -14.92 -17.56
N PHE A 366 -2.76 -14.98 -18.87
CA PHE A 366 -3.27 -13.93 -19.73
C PHE A 366 -4.41 -14.44 -20.58
N LEU A 367 -5.41 -13.58 -20.75
CA LEU A 367 -6.46 -13.70 -21.74
C LEU A 367 -6.42 -12.46 -22.62
N VAL A 368 -6.25 -12.68 -23.91
CA VAL A 368 -6.38 -11.64 -24.92
C VAL A 368 -7.61 -11.94 -25.75
N ALA A 369 -8.42 -10.92 -26.02
CA ALA A 369 -9.56 -11.04 -26.90
C ALA A 369 -9.60 -9.86 -27.89
N LEU A 370 -9.73 -10.14 -29.19
CA LEU A 370 -9.78 -9.12 -30.23
C LEU A 370 -10.96 -9.37 -31.16
N ARG A 371 -11.50 -8.28 -31.72
CA ARG A 371 -12.46 -8.36 -32.82
C ARG A 371 -11.76 -8.70 -34.14
N ASP A 372 -12.51 -9.18 -35.11
CA ASP A 372 -12.03 -9.24 -36.49
C ASP A 372 -11.87 -7.82 -37.07
N PRO A 373 -10.87 -7.58 -37.95
CA PRO A 373 -9.88 -8.55 -38.45
C PRO A 373 -8.64 -8.73 -37.56
N TYR A 374 -8.56 -8.02 -36.43
CA TYR A 374 -7.33 -7.89 -35.63
C TYR A 374 -6.86 -9.20 -34.99
N PHE A 375 -7.78 -10.11 -34.65
CA PHE A 375 -7.41 -11.36 -33.98
C PHE A 375 -6.46 -12.22 -34.82
N ASP A 376 -6.71 -12.34 -36.13
CA ASP A 376 -5.91 -13.20 -37.00
C ASP A 376 -4.49 -12.62 -37.25
N ALA A 377 -4.28 -11.32 -36.92
CA ALA A 377 -2.98 -10.66 -36.95
C ALA A 377 -2.23 -10.71 -35.60
N PHE A 378 -2.88 -11.15 -34.52
CA PHE A 378 -2.27 -11.21 -33.20
C PHE A 378 -1.37 -12.44 -33.05
N SER A 379 -0.24 -12.26 -32.37
CA SER A 379 0.60 -13.35 -31.88
C SER A 379 1.19 -12.96 -30.54
N TRP A 380 1.22 -13.90 -29.59
CA TRP A 380 1.85 -13.66 -28.29
C TRP A 380 3.31 -13.23 -28.46
N PRO A 381 3.80 -12.31 -27.62
CA PRO A 381 5.17 -11.86 -27.70
C PRO A 381 6.12 -13.03 -27.46
N ARG A 382 7.28 -12.99 -28.13
CA ARG A 382 8.32 -14.00 -27.93
C ARG A 382 9.23 -13.59 -26.76
N PRO A 383 9.78 -14.56 -26.00
CA PRO A 383 10.82 -14.29 -25.02
C PRO A 383 11.98 -13.48 -25.60
N HIS A 384 12.59 -12.65 -24.76
CA HIS A 384 13.88 -12.04 -25.09
C HIS A 384 14.94 -13.13 -25.28
N PRO A 385 15.88 -12.92 -26.21
CA PRO A 385 16.97 -13.86 -26.44
C PRO A 385 17.95 -13.91 -25.27
N GLU A 386 18.06 -12.80 -24.53
CA GLU A 386 18.92 -12.68 -23.35
C GLU A 386 18.17 -13.07 -22.08
N PRO A 387 18.83 -13.76 -21.13
CA PRO A 387 18.21 -14.07 -19.85
C PRO A 387 17.99 -12.79 -19.03
N ALA A 388 16.95 -12.80 -18.20
CA ALA A 388 16.76 -11.72 -17.22
C ALA A 388 17.97 -11.57 -16.29
N PRO A 389 18.28 -10.34 -15.86
CA PRO A 389 19.38 -10.09 -14.95
C PRO A 389 19.12 -10.72 -13.56
N SER A 390 20.19 -11.07 -12.87
CA SER A 390 20.13 -11.64 -11.53
C SER A 390 19.80 -10.59 -10.46
N VAL A 391 19.39 -11.06 -9.28
CA VAL A 391 19.15 -10.20 -8.12
C VAL A 391 20.41 -9.43 -7.73
N GLY A 392 21.58 -10.07 -7.75
CA GLY A 392 22.86 -9.44 -7.47
C GLY A 392 23.21 -8.35 -8.49
N GLN A 393 22.95 -8.57 -9.77
CA GLN A 393 23.16 -7.56 -10.82
C GLN A 393 22.26 -6.33 -10.63
N VAL A 394 20.98 -6.55 -10.32
CA VAL A 394 19.99 -5.47 -10.24
C VAL A 394 20.07 -4.71 -8.92
N LEU A 395 20.24 -5.41 -7.79
CA LEU A 395 20.24 -4.79 -6.46
C LEU A 395 21.63 -4.49 -5.92
N GLY A 396 22.70 -4.98 -6.54
CA GLY A 396 24.07 -4.78 -6.09
C GLY A 396 24.45 -3.32 -5.82
N PRO A 397 24.17 -2.37 -6.74
CA PRO A 397 24.43 -0.95 -6.48
C PRO A 397 23.71 -0.42 -5.23
N SER A 398 22.47 -0.84 -5.00
CA SER A 398 21.71 -0.44 -3.81
C SER A 398 22.21 -1.13 -2.54
N MET A 399 22.57 -2.41 -2.59
CA MET A 399 23.12 -3.14 -1.44
C MET A 399 24.49 -2.63 -1.01
N ALA A 400 25.28 -2.06 -1.92
CA ALA A 400 26.57 -1.46 -1.63
C ALA A 400 26.50 0.03 -1.23
N SER A 401 25.34 0.68 -1.42
CA SER A 401 25.21 2.15 -1.36
C SER A 401 25.60 2.78 -0.03
N GLU A 402 25.36 2.09 1.08
CA GLU A 402 25.68 2.56 2.44
C GLU A 402 27.00 1.97 2.98
N GLY A 403 27.83 1.36 2.11
CA GLY A 403 29.16 0.87 2.51
C GLY A 403 29.20 -0.46 3.26
N TRP A 404 28.20 -1.34 3.03
CA TRP A 404 28.18 -2.68 3.64
C TRP A 404 29.39 -3.54 3.19
N PRO A 405 30.24 -4.02 4.12
CA PRO A 405 31.42 -4.82 3.76
C PRO A 405 31.08 -6.17 3.09
N GLY A 406 29.86 -6.69 3.30
CA GLY A 406 29.41 -7.95 2.71
C GLY A 406 28.86 -7.82 1.28
N ALA A 407 28.78 -6.61 0.72
CA ALA A 407 28.06 -6.36 -0.53
C ALA A 407 28.62 -7.13 -1.74
N GLU A 408 29.93 -7.09 -1.96
CA GLU A 408 30.56 -7.78 -3.11
C GLU A 408 30.31 -9.30 -3.07
N ARG A 409 30.55 -9.93 -1.91
CA ARG A 409 30.26 -11.35 -1.67
C ARG A 409 28.78 -11.65 -1.87
N TRP A 410 27.88 -10.78 -1.42
CA TRP A 410 26.44 -10.96 -1.59
C TRP A 410 26.04 -10.88 -3.07
N ILE A 411 26.57 -9.92 -3.83
CA ILE A 411 26.29 -9.73 -5.26
C ILE A 411 26.63 -10.98 -6.06
N GLU A 412 27.79 -11.58 -5.80
CA GLU A 412 28.22 -12.83 -6.44
C GLU A 412 27.28 -14.00 -6.11
N ASN A 413 26.83 -14.10 -4.86
CA ASN A 413 25.95 -15.18 -4.40
C ASN A 413 24.49 -15.02 -4.85
N ALA A 414 24.01 -13.79 -5.01
CA ALA A 414 22.67 -13.47 -5.50
C ALA A 414 22.55 -13.62 -7.05
N GLY A 415 23.28 -14.57 -7.64
CA GLY A 415 23.45 -14.77 -9.08
C GLY A 415 22.26 -15.40 -9.83
N ARG A 416 21.05 -15.40 -9.28
CA ARG A 416 19.83 -15.92 -9.94
C ARG A 416 18.72 -14.88 -9.98
N THR A 417 17.70 -15.09 -10.81
CA THR A 417 16.48 -14.26 -10.80
C THR A 417 15.71 -14.43 -9.50
N ALA A 418 15.00 -13.38 -9.09
CA ALA A 418 14.22 -13.38 -7.85
C ALA A 418 13.08 -14.40 -7.91
N PRO A 419 12.68 -15.01 -6.79
CA PRO A 419 11.36 -15.61 -6.69
C PRO A 419 10.28 -14.51 -6.75
N ALA A 420 9.04 -14.90 -7.05
CA ALA A 420 7.94 -13.94 -7.16
C ALA A 420 7.74 -13.13 -5.87
N LEU A 421 7.62 -11.81 -6.00
CA LEU A 421 7.20 -10.93 -4.91
C LEU A 421 5.73 -11.19 -4.57
N VAL A 422 5.44 -11.30 -3.28
CA VAL A 422 4.09 -11.61 -2.76
C VAL A 422 3.61 -10.42 -1.93
N GLY A 423 2.68 -9.64 -2.48
CA GLY A 423 2.14 -8.44 -1.81
C GLY A 423 1.26 -8.72 -0.59
N GLY A 424 0.78 -9.96 -0.44
CA GLY A 424 -0.04 -10.41 0.69
C GLY A 424 -1.48 -9.85 0.67
N SER A 425 -2.36 -10.42 1.49
CA SER A 425 -3.75 -9.94 1.58
C SER A 425 -3.87 -8.63 2.38
N ASP A 426 -4.97 -7.91 2.17
CA ASP A 426 -5.27 -6.66 2.89
C ASP A 426 -5.52 -6.88 4.40
N ARG A 427 -5.73 -8.14 4.83
CA ARG A 427 -6.01 -8.53 6.23
C ARG A 427 -4.78 -9.01 7.00
N ARG A 428 -3.63 -9.18 6.35
CA ARG A 428 -2.36 -9.48 7.04
C ARG A 428 -1.60 -8.18 7.32
N GLY A 429 -1.19 -8.01 8.57
CA GLY A 429 -0.29 -6.93 8.98
C GLY A 429 1.17 -7.26 8.67
N GLY A 430 1.93 -6.24 8.26
CA GLY A 430 3.37 -6.34 7.99
C GLY A 430 3.71 -6.68 6.54
N ALA A 431 4.79 -6.07 6.03
CA ALA A 431 5.36 -6.45 4.74
C ALA A 431 6.35 -7.60 4.97
N ASP A 432 6.19 -8.70 4.23
CA ASP A 432 7.15 -9.80 4.15
C ASP A 432 7.22 -10.36 2.72
N LEU A 433 8.21 -11.21 2.44
CA LEU A 433 8.41 -11.77 1.10
C LEU A 433 7.56 -13.04 0.84
N GLY A 434 6.44 -13.20 1.56
CA GLY A 434 5.44 -14.23 1.29
C GLY A 434 5.44 -15.43 2.26
N PRO A 435 4.81 -16.55 1.87
CA PRO A 435 4.77 -17.76 2.69
C PRO A 435 6.16 -18.37 2.90
N THR A 436 6.25 -19.37 3.79
CA THR A 436 7.51 -20.04 4.15
C THR A 436 8.33 -20.51 2.93
N GLY A 437 7.69 -21.01 1.88
CA GLY A 437 8.37 -21.41 0.64
C GLY A 437 9.06 -20.23 -0.07
N SER A 438 8.37 -19.10 -0.21
CA SER A 438 8.93 -17.89 -0.79
C SER A 438 10.07 -17.33 0.06
N LYS A 439 9.92 -17.33 1.39
CA LYS A 439 10.97 -16.88 2.32
C LYS A 439 12.25 -17.70 2.19
N LYS A 440 12.14 -19.03 2.08
CA LYS A 440 13.29 -19.92 1.82
C LYS A 440 13.95 -19.66 0.46
N ALA A 441 13.16 -19.34 -0.57
CA ALA A 441 13.70 -19.01 -1.88
C ALA A 441 14.51 -17.69 -1.85
N TRP A 442 14.04 -16.70 -1.11
CA TRP A 442 14.77 -15.44 -0.85
C TRP A 442 16.00 -15.66 0.03
N GLU A 443 15.90 -16.50 1.05
CA GLU A 443 17.04 -16.85 1.91
C GLU A 443 18.18 -17.50 1.12
N ALA A 444 17.86 -18.32 0.11
CA ALA A 444 18.83 -18.91 -0.81
C ALA A 444 19.49 -17.88 -1.78
N LEU A 445 19.09 -16.62 -1.72
CA LEU A 445 19.72 -15.47 -2.37
C LEU A 445 20.40 -14.54 -1.35
N GLY A 446 20.54 -14.97 -0.10
CA GLY A 446 21.08 -14.16 0.98
C GLY A 446 20.15 -13.03 1.41
N VAL A 447 18.83 -13.17 1.27
CA VAL A 447 17.85 -12.14 1.64
C VAL A 447 16.96 -12.62 2.78
N ASN A 448 16.79 -11.79 3.79
CA ASN A 448 15.85 -12.04 4.88
C ASN A 448 14.42 -11.71 4.45
N GLY A 449 13.66 -12.74 4.08
CA GLY A 449 12.28 -12.61 3.63
C GLY A 449 11.23 -12.41 4.73
N ASN A 450 11.61 -12.32 6.01
CA ASN A 450 10.65 -12.22 7.12
C ASN A 450 10.06 -10.82 7.30
N SER A 451 10.71 -9.79 6.76
CA SER A 451 10.21 -8.41 6.79
C SER A 451 10.93 -7.55 5.74
N LEU A 452 10.42 -6.35 5.48
CA LEU A 452 11.10 -5.36 4.63
C LEU A 452 11.88 -4.36 5.50
N GLY A 453 13.10 -4.04 5.05
CA GLY A 453 13.98 -3.03 5.62
C GLY A 453 13.51 -1.62 5.28
N ASP A 454 13.97 -0.64 6.05
CA ASP A 454 13.74 0.78 5.78
C ASP A 454 14.89 1.38 4.95
N GLU A 455 16.11 0.88 5.13
CA GLU A 455 17.34 1.32 4.45
C GLU A 455 18.15 0.09 3.98
N PRO A 456 19.03 0.25 2.96
CA PRO A 456 20.04 -0.74 2.62
C PRO A 456 20.99 -1.05 3.79
N PRO A 457 21.70 -2.19 3.78
CA PRO A 457 22.66 -2.51 4.85
C PRO A 457 23.81 -1.49 4.87
N GLY A 458 24.12 -0.98 6.07
CA GLY A 458 25.24 -0.05 6.31
C GLY A 458 26.53 -0.74 6.74
N PRO A 459 27.56 0.05 7.16
CA PRO A 459 28.89 -0.49 7.47
C PRO A 459 28.90 -1.45 8.67
N ASP A 460 28.00 -1.23 9.62
CA ASP A 460 27.84 -2.04 10.84
C ASP A 460 26.95 -3.28 10.64
N PHE A 461 26.37 -3.48 9.45
CA PHE A 461 25.52 -4.64 9.18
C PHE A 461 26.37 -5.93 9.11
N PRO A 462 26.09 -6.96 9.94
CA PRO A 462 26.91 -8.16 9.98
C PRO A 462 26.99 -8.89 8.64
N VAL A 463 28.20 -9.23 8.20
CA VAL A 463 28.45 -9.91 6.89
C VAL A 463 27.81 -11.30 6.82
N GLU A 464 27.65 -11.97 7.95
CA GLU A 464 27.05 -13.32 8.03
C GLU A 464 25.51 -13.27 8.15
N GLU A 465 24.90 -12.08 8.29
CA GLU A 465 23.45 -11.92 8.30
C GLU A 465 22.89 -11.60 6.91
N HIS A 466 21.63 -11.97 6.68
CA HIS A 466 20.95 -11.67 5.42
C HIS A 466 20.24 -10.30 5.50
N PRO A 467 20.55 -9.33 4.63
CA PRO A 467 19.84 -8.06 4.57
C PRO A 467 18.37 -8.27 4.20
N LYS A 468 17.54 -7.31 4.60
CA LYS A 468 16.13 -7.22 4.19
C LYS A 468 16.05 -6.35 2.95
N LEU A 469 15.13 -6.65 2.03
CA LEU A 469 14.87 -5.74 0.93
C LEU A 469 14.19 -4.46 1.43
N THR A 470 14.51 -3.32 0.83
CA THR A 470 13.69 -2.11 0.95
C THR A 470 12.49 -2.16 0.00
N VAL A 471 11.54 -1.25 0.17
CA VAL A 471 10.39 -1.12 -0.75
C VAL A 471 10.87 -0.74 -2.15
N GLU A 472 11.88 0.13 -2.23
CA GLU A 472 12.46 0.64 -3.46
C GLU A 472 13.24 -0.46 -4.20
N GLN A 473 13.94 -1.34 -3.47
CA GLN A 473 14.56 -2.54 -4.05
C GLN A 473 13.49 -3.52 -4.56
N ALA A 474 12.36 -3.68 -3.87
CA ALA A 474 11.25 -4.49 -4.36
C ALA A 474 10.66 -3.91 -5.67
N ALA A 475 10.51 -2.59 -5.76
CA ALA A 475 10.07 -1.91 -6.99
C ALA A 475 11.07 -2.16 -8.14
N THR A 476 12.37 -2.13 -7.86
CA THR A 476 13.43 -2.43 -8.81
C THR A 476 13.35 -3.88 -9.31
N ILE A 477 13.10 -4.86 -8.43
CA ILE A 477 12.88 -6.26 -8.81
C ILE A 477 11.62 -6.45 -9.67
N GLN A 478 10.59 -5.62 -9.46
CA GLN A 478 9.38 -5.59 -10.29
C GLN A 478 9.58 -4.80 -11.60
N ALA A 479 10.77 -4.25 -11.83
CA ALA A 479 11.17 -3.44 -12.97
C ALA A 479 10.32 -2.17 -13.18
N PHE A 480 9.86 -1.55 -12.08
CA PHE A 480 9.40 -0.17 -12.12
C PHE A 480 10.58 0.77 -12.37
N PRO A 481 10.37 1.89 -13.08
CA PRO A 481 11.40 2.88 -13.24
C PRO A 481 11.68 3.59 -11.90
N PRO A 482 12.93 4.01 -11.63
CA PRO A 482 13.35 4.53 -10.33
C PRO A 482 12.59 5.79 -9.89
N GLU A 483 12.07 6.57 -10.85
CA GLU A 483 11.25 7.75 -10.58
C GLU A 483 9.79 7.42 -10.19
N TRP A 484 9.34 6.16 -10.28
CA TRP A 484 7.98 5.77 -9.93
C TRP A 484 7.77 5.75 -8.40
N GLN A 485 7.01 6.71 -7.89
CA GLN A 485 6.80 6.94 -6.46
C GLN A 485 5.52 6.27 -5.96
N PHE A 486 5.66 5.35 -5.00
CA PHE A 486 4.53 4.69 -4.35
C PHE A 486 4.02 5.48 -3.14
N VAL A 487 2.71 5.71 -3.08
CA VAL A 487 2.03 6.40 -1.98
C VAL A 487 1.56 5.40 -0.92
N GLY A 488 1.60 5.80 0.35
CA GLY A 488 1.12 5.02 1.50
C GLY A 488 2.23 4.57 2.45
N GLY A 489 1.86 3.85 3.51
CA GLY A 489 2.83 3.27 4.45
C GLY A 489 3.61 2.10 3.85
N LYS A 490 4.74 1.70 4.48
CA LYS A 490 5.63 0.62 4.02
C LYS A 490 4.90 -0.63 3.50
N THR A 491 3.94 -1.16 4.28
CA THR A 491 3.15 -2.33 3.89
C THR A 491 2.25 -2.08 2.68
N SER A 492 1.65 -0.89 2.57
CA SER A 492 0.82 -0.54 1.41
C SER A 492 1.65 -0.42 0.14
N ARG A 493 2.78 0.30 0.20
CA ARG A 493 3.70 0.46 -0.93
C ARG A 493 4.25 -0.88 -1.42
N TYR A 494 4.70 -1.74 -0.50
CA TYR A 494 5.15 -3.09 -0.85
C TYR A 494 4.04 -3.94 -1.47
N ARG A 495 2.81 -3.88 -0.94
CA ARG A 495 1.67 -4.62 -1.50
C ARG A 495 1.35 -4.19 -2.93
N GLN A 496 1.34 -2.89 -3.17
CA GLN A 496 1.16 -2.31 -4.50
C GLN A 496 2.18 -2.88 -5.50
N ILE A 497 3.46 -2.93 -5.12
CA ILE A 497 4.54 -3.49 -5.95
C ILE A 497 4.33 -4.99 -6.18
N GLY A 498 4.08 -5.77 -5.12
CA GLY A 498 3.95 -7.24 -5.22
C GLY A 498 2.71 -7.69 -6.00
N HIS A 499 1.66 -6.86 -6.06
CA HIS A 499 0.46 -7.15 -6.83
C HIS A 499 0.53 -6.66 -8.28
N ALA A 500 1.34 -5.66 -8.58
CA ALA A 500 1.44 -5.11 -9.93
C ALA A 500 1.85 -6.14 -10.97
N MET A 501 1.37 -5.97 -12.19
CA MET A 501 1.99 -6.56 -13.37
C MET A 501 3.32 -5.83 -13.66
N PRO A 502 4.43 -6.54 -13.90
CA PRO A 502 5.69 -5.90 -14.26
C PRO A 502 5.56 -5.06 -15.54
N PRO A 503 5.98 -3.78 -15.55
CA PRO A 503 5.87 -2.92 -16.73
C PRO A 503 6.52 -3.48 -18.01
N PRO A 504 7.69 -4.15 -17.98
CA PRO A 504 8.29 -4.72 -19.20
C PRO A 504 7.45 -5.84 -19.84
N LEU A 505 6.86 -6.72 -19.03
CA LEU A 505 5.96 -7.76 -19.52
C LEU A 505 4.69 -7.14 -20.12
N ALA A 506 4.15 -6.09 -19.49
CA ALA A 506 2.98 -5.38 -20.01
C ALA A 506 3.29 -4.67 -21.32
N ALA A 507 4.48 -4.10 -21.46
CA ALA A 507 4.95 -3.51 -22.72
C ALA A 507 5.08 -4.55 -23.83
N ALA A 508 5.62 -5.73 -23.55
CA ALA A 508 5.76 -6.80 -24.55
C ALA A 508 4.40 -7.27 -25.09
N VAL A 509 3.42 -7.51 -24.20
CA VAL A 509 2.05 -7.87 -24.60
C VAL A 509 1.37 -6.69 -25.32
N GLY A 510 1.58 -5.46 -24.84
CA GLY A 510 1.11 -4.25 -25.49
C GLY A 510 1.63 -4.10 -26.92
N HIS A 511 2.92 -4.33 -27.17
CA HIS A 511 3.49 -4.26 -28.53
C HIS A 511 2.84 -5.27 -29.48
N ALA A 512 2.55 -6.49 -28.99
CA ALA A 512 1.83 -7.50 -29.76
C ALA A 512 0.39 -7.05 -30.11
N LEU A 513 -0.34 -6.49 -29.14
CA LEU A 513 -1.68 -5.94 -29.36
C LEU A 513 -1.65 -4.74 -30.32
N ALA A 514 -0.71 -3.82 -30.15
CA ALA A 514 -0.54 -2.66 -31.02
C ALA A 514 -0.17 -3.07 -32.45
N ALA A 515 0.61 -4.13 -32.64
CA ALA A 515 0.91 -4.68 -33.96
C ALA A 515 -0.36 -5.22 -34.63
N ALA A 516 -1.18 -5.98 -33.89
CA ALA A 516 -2.45 -6.49 -34.39
C ALA A 516 -3.44 -5.36 -34.75
N LEU A 517 -3.57 -4.33 -33.91
CA LEU A 517 -4.47 -3.20 -34.16
C LEU A 517 -4.06 -2.28 -35.33
N ARG A 518 -2.84 -2.44 -35.86
CA ARG A 518 -2.35 -1.71 -37.05
C ARG A 518 -2.61 -2.44 -38.36
N SER A 519 -3.04 -3.70 -38.33
CA SER A 519 -3.23 -4.56 -39.52
C SER A 519 -4.34 -4.07 -40.45
#